data_AF-E9HIM6-F1
#
_entry.id   AF-E9HIM6-F1
#
_cell.length_a   1.000
_cell.length_b   1.000
_cell.length_c   1.000
_cell.angle_alpha   90.00
_cell.angle_beta   90.00
_cell.angle_gamma   90.00
#
_symmetry.space_group_name_H-M   'P 1'
#
loop_
_entity.id
_entity.type
_entity.pdbx_description
1 polymer ?
#
loop_
_entity_poly.entity_id
_entity_poly.type
_entity_poly.pdbx_seq_one_letter_code
_entity_poly.pdbx_strand_id
1 'polypeptide(L)'
;MGSGFQCAKHPMENRLPALEPGIPITFIYGANSWIVREPGLWIVKKRRNGSTVNLHVIGGNGHHVYADKVNKFNKIVLGACMETDNRKSAAATARVGHHSPPNASAL
;
A
#
# COMPACT_ATOMS: atom_id res chain seq x y z
N MET A 1 -4.46 38.20 9.18
CA MET A 1 -4.18 36.85 9.71
C MET A 1 -4.54 35.83 8.63
N GLY A 2 -3.56 35.38 7.84
CA GLY A 2 -3.79 34.34 6.83
C GLY A 2 -3.79 32.97 7.51
N SER A 3 -4.93 32.29 7.51
CA SER A 3 -5.02 30.88 7.93
C SER A 3 -4.36 30.02 6.85
N GLY A 4 -3.04 29.88 6.93
CA GLY A 4 -2.25 29.05 6.02
C GLY A 4 -2.34 27.58 6.40
N PHE A 5 -3.42 26.90 6.02
CA PHE A 5 -3.39 25.44 6.02
C PHE A 5 -2.28 24.99 5.05
N GLN A 6 -1.33 24.19 5.55
CA GLN A 6 -0.26 23.61 4.75
C GLN A 6 -0.83 22.47 3.90
N CYS A 7 -1.56 22.84 2.86
CA CYS A 7 -2.15 21.90 1.91
C CYS A 7 -1.16 21.56 0.80
N ALA A 8 -1.14 20.30 0.37
CA ALA A 8 -0.36 19.91 -0.80
C ALA A 8 -0.90 20.61 -2.06
N LYS A 9 -0.03 21.35 -2.78
CA LYS A 9 -0.39 22.02 -4.04
C LYS A 9 -0.88 21.04 -5.11
N HIS A 10 -0.34 19.82 -5.12
CA HIS A 10 -0.73 18.74 -6.02
C HIS A 10 -0.96 17.44 -5.22
N PRO A 11 -2.15 17.26 -4.61
CA PRO A 11 -2.42 16.13 -3.73
C PRO A 11 -2.28 14.80 -4.49
N MET A 12 -1.82 13.77 -3.77
CA MET A 12 -1.67 12.42 -4.32
C MET A 12 -3.02 11.80 -4.71
N GLU A 13 -4.12 12.19 -4.04
CA GLU A 13 -5.46 11.61 -4.24
C GLU A 13 -5.87 11.52 -5.72
N ASN A 14 -5.64 12.59 -6.49
CA ASN A 14 -6.02 12.64 -7.91
C ASN A 14 -5.08 11.86 -8.83
N ARG A 15 -3.89 11.48 -8.34
CA ARG A 15 -2.85 10.79 -9.12
C ARG A 15 -2.80 9.30 -8.85
N LEU A 16 -3.29 8.86 -7.68
CA LEU A 16 -3.31 7.47 -7.28
C LEU A 16 -4.11 6.53 -8.19
N PRO A 17 -5.21 6.94 -8.84
CA PRO A 17 -5.90 6.08 -9.81
C PRO A 17 -5.07 5.77 -11.07
N ALA A 18 -4.09 6.62 -11.42
CA ALA A 18 -3.23 6.41 -12.58
C ALA A 18 -2.06 5.44 -12.30
N LEU A 19 -1.81 5.12 -11.02
CA LEU A 19 -0.79 4.16 -10.65
C LEU A 19 -1.32 2.74 -10.91
N GLU A 20 -0.47 1.89 -11.50
CA GLU A 20 -0.78 0.50 -11.87
C GLU A 20 -1.47 -0.26 -10.70
N PRO A 21 -2.59 -0.98 -10.96
CA PRO A 21 -3.36 -1.64 -9.90
C PRO A 21 -2.58 -2.70 -9.10
N GLY A 22 -1.64 -3.39 -9.73
CA GLY A 22 -0.75 -4.36 -9.11
C GLY A 22 0.26 -3.78 -8.13
N ILE A 23 0.46 -2.45 -8.12
CA ILE A 23 1.31 -1.78 -7.12
C ILE A 23 0.54 -1.64 -5.80
N PRO A 24 0.93 -2.33 -4.71
CA PRO A 24 0.29 -2.18 -3.42
C PRO A 24 0.70 -0.88 -2.74
N ILE A 25 -0.20 -0.32 -1.94
CA ILE A 25 0.04 0.92 -1.18
C ILE A 25 -0.22 0.69 0.29
N THR A 26 0.70 1.12 1.16
CA THR A 26 0.52 1.07 2.61
C THR A 26 0.62 2.47 3.19
N PHE A 27 -0.48 2.98 3.74
CA PHE A 27 -0.50 4.22 4.51
C PHE A 27 -0.15 3.95 5.98
N ILE A 28 0.71 4.79 6.56
CA ILE A 28 1.12 4.69 7.96
C ILE A 28 0.92 6.05 8.61
N TYR A 29 0.06 6.11 9.63
CA TYR A 29 -0.27 7.33 10.36
C TYR A 29 0.09 7.21 11.84
N GLY A 30 0.47 8.33 12.46
CA GLY A 30 0.53 8.46 13.91
C GLY A 30 -0.85 8.79 14.46
N ALA A 31 -1.22 8.22 15.61
CA ALA A 31 -2.54 8.46 16.20
C ALA A 31 -2.75 9.91 16.66
N ASN A 32 -1.68 10.61 17.06
CA ASN A 32 -1.72 11.98 17.58
C ASN A 32 -1.15 12.99 16.56
N SER A 33 -1.26 12.67 15.27
CA SER A 33 -0.80 13.53 14.18
C SER A 33 -1.85 14.59 13.82
N TRP A 34 -1.39 15.81 13.57
CA TRP A 34 -2.18 16.90 12.98
C TRP A 34 -2.58 16.65 11.51
N ILE A 35 -1.91 15.70 10.85
CA ILE A 35 -2.30 15.23 9.52
C ILE A 35 -3.48 14.26 9.63
N VAL A 36 -4.59 14.67 9.02
CA VAL A 36 -5.84 13.92 8.90
C VAL A 36 -5.67 12.63 8.09
N ARG A 37 -6.41 11.58 8.46
CA ARG A 37 -6.31 10.22 7.88
C ARG A 37 -7.39 9.94 6.83
N GLU A 38 -8.41 10.77 6.81
CA GLU A 38 -9.61 10.71 5.99
C GLU A 38 -9.28 10.57 4.49
N PRO A 39 -8.28 11.28 3.91
CA PRO A 39 -7.91 11.08 2.51
C PRO A 39 -7.41 9.66 2.23
N GLY A 40 -6.55 9.11 3.11
CA GLY A 40 -6.06 7.73 2.99
C GLY A 40 -7.20 6.71 3.06
N LEU A 41 -8.15 6.90 3.99
CA LEU A 41 -9.34 6.06 4.11
C LEU A 41 -10.25 6.17 2.88
N TRP A 42 -10.39 7.36 2.30
CA TRP A 42 -11.19 7.54 1.08
C TRP A 42 -10.53 6.85 -0.12
N ILE A 43 -9.21 6.97 -0.26
CA ILE A 43 -8.44 6.28 -1.30
C ILE A 43 -8.65 4.76 -1.20
N VAL A 44 -8.50 4.18 0.00
CA VAL A 44 -8.75 2.75 0.27
C VAL A 44 -10.15 2.35 -0.19
N LYS A 45 -11.17 3.16 0.12
CA LYS A 45 -12.58 2.80 -0.11
C LYS A 45 -13.07 3.01 -1.54
N LYS A 46 -12.54 3.99 -2.29
CA LYS A 46 -13.21 4.47 -3.51
C LYS A 46 -12.32 4.70 -4.73
N ARG A 47 -11.00 4.68 -4.61
CA ARG A 47 -10.10 5.14 -5.70
C ARG A 47 -9.14 4.08 -6.22
N ARG A 48 -9.07 2.90 -5.58
CA ARG A 48 -8.15 1.82 -5.94
C ARG A 48 -8.84 0.44 -5.93
N ASN A 49 -10.04 0.36 -6.50
CA ASN A 49 -10.76 -0.90 -6.67
C ASN A 49 -9.90 -1.89 -7.46
N GLY A 50 -9.71 -3.11 -6.95
CA GLY A 50 -8.85 -4.13 -7.56
C GLY A 50 -7.35 -4.00 -7.21
N SER A 51 -6.96 -3.04 -6.38
CA SER A 51 -5.59 -2.91 -5.87
C SER A 51 -5.54 -3.11 -4.36
N THR A 52 -4.37 -3.48 -3.83
CA THR A 52 -4.18 -3.62 -2.39
C THR A 52 -3.78 -2.29 -1.78
N VAL A 53 -4.60 -1.85 -0.81
CA VAL A 53 -4.33 -0.65 -0.03
C VAL A 53 -4.49 -0.98 1.45
N ASN A 54 -3.39 -0.87 2.20
CA ASN A 54 -3.35 -1.08 3.64
C ASN A 54 -3.26 0.26 4.37
N LEU A 55 -3.84 0.35 5.57
CA LEU A 55 -3.75 1.53 6.41
C LEU A 55 -3.46 1.13 7.86
N HIS A 56 -2.36 1.66 8.40
CA HIS A 56 -1.94 1.44 9.78
C HIS A 56 -1.95 2.74 10.56
N VAL A 57 -2.41 2.66 11.81
CA VAL A 57 -2.32 3.75 12.77
C VAL A 57 -1.48 3.30 13.96
N ILE A 58 -0.38 4.00 14.23
CA ILE A 58 0.50 3.72 15.37
C ILE A 58 0.11 4.63 16.54
N GLY A 59 -0.34 4.00 17.63
CA GLY A 59 -0.71 4.69 18.87
C GLY A 59 0.49 5.29 19.62
N GLY A 60 0.29 6.48 20.20
CA GLY A 60 1.30 7.20 20.99
C GLY A 60 2.35 7.94 20.16
N ASN A 61 2.05 8.27 18.91
CA ASN A 61 2.97 8.90 17.95
C ASN A 61 2.38 10.20 17.39
N GLY A 62 3.24 11.18 17.16
CA GLY A 62 2.93 12.37 16.39
C GLY A 62 3.06 12.11 14.88
N HIS A 63 3.40 13.16 14.14
CA HIS A 63 3.47 13.09 12.68
C HIS A 63 4.69 12.29 12.16
N HIS A 64 5.81 12.30 12.87
CA HIS A 64 7.05 11.63 12.46
C HIS A 64 7.11 10.19 12.96
N VAL A 65 6.19 9.37 12.46
CA VAL A 65 6.01 7.97 12.89
C VAL A 65 7.30 7.16 12.81
N TYR A 66 8.12 7.42 11.79
CA TYR A 66 9.41 6.78 11.57
C TYR A 66 10.45 7.10 12.65
N ALA A 67 10.35 8.25 13.32
CA ALA A 67 11.26 8.65 14.40
C ALA A 67 10.69 8.24 15.78
N ASP A 68 9.39 8.46 16.01
CA ASP A 68 8.77 8.26 17.32
C ASP A 68 8.66 6.79 17.75
N LYS A 69 8.43 5.87 16.81
CA LYS A 69 8.37 4.41 17.06
C LYS A 69 9.01 3.62 15.93
N VAL A 70 10.32 3.83 15.76
CA VAL A 70 11.17 3.16 14.77
C VAL A 70 10.84 1.66 14.64
N ASN A 71 10.77 0.93 15.75
CA ASN A 71 10.49 -0.51 15.75
C ASN A 71 9.12 -0.88 15.17
N LYS A 72 8.06 -0.14 15.49
CA LYS A 72 6.72 -0.41 14.96
C LYS A 72 6.63 -0.03 13.49
N PHE A 73 7.20 1.13 13.13
CA PHE A 73 7.28 1.58 11.75
C PHE A 73 8.01 0.56 10.87
N ASN A 74 9.22 0.14 11.26
CA ASN A 74 10.02 -0.82 10.51
C ASN A 74 9.31 -2.17 10.34
N LYS A 75 8.61 -2.66 11.37
CA LYS A 75 7.81 -3.89 11.27
C LYS A 75 6.72 -3.78 10.21
N ILE A 76 6.03 -2.64 10.11
CA ILE A 76 4.98 -2.42 9.10
C ILE A 76 5.60 -2.35 7.70
N VAL A 77 6.72 -1.63 7.54
CA VAL A 77 7.43 -1.52 6.26
C VAL A 77 7.89 -2.89 5.77
N LEU A 78 8.57 -3.66 6.62
CA LEU A 78 9.01 -5.01 6.30
C LEU A 78 7.83 -5.94 5.97
N GLY A 79 6.72 -5.83 6.72
CA GLY A 79 5.49 -6.54 6.43
C GLY A 79 4.95 -6.26 5.02
N ALA A 80 4.90 -4.99 4.63
CA ALA A 80 4.45 -4.59 3.29
C ALA A 80 5.37 -5.13 2.17
N CYS A 81 6.69 -5.14 2.40
CA CYS A 81 7.65 -5.72 1.46
C CYS A 81 7.44 -7.23 1.31
N MET A 82 7.40 -7.97 2.43
CA MET A 82 7.20 -9.43 2.41
C MET A 82 5.88 -9.82 1.74
N GLU A 83 4.79 -9.08 2.00
CA GLU A 83 3.50 -9.32 1.35
C GLU A 83 3.61 -9.18 -0.18
N THR A 84 4.32 -8.14 -0.64
CA THR A 84 4.52 -7.87 -2.07
C THR A 84 5.37 -8.96 -2.73
N ASP A 85 6.45 -9.38 -2.06
CA ASP A 85 7.36 -10.41 -2.59
C ASP A 85 6.67 -11.77 -2.66
N ASN A 86 5.89 -12.13 -1.65
CA ASN A 86 5.11 -13.37 -1.64
C ASN A 86 4.09 -13.43 -2.78
N ARG A 87 3.46 -12.31 -3.13
CA ARG A 87 2.53 -12.23 -4.27
C ARG A 87 3.23 -12.45 -5.60
N LYS A 88 4.43 -11.89 -5.78
CA LYS A 88 5.24 -12.13 -6.99
C LYS A 88 5.59 -13.61 -7.13
N SER A 89 6.00 -14.24 -6.03
CA SER A 89 6.32 -15.67 -5.99
C SER A 89 5.10 -16.54 -6.32
N ALA A 90 3.94 -16.24 -5.73
CA ALA A 90 2.69 -16.97 -6.00
C ALA A 90 2.24 -16.82 -7.46
N ALA A 91 2.34 -15.62 -8.03
CA ALA A 91 2.02 -15.36 -9.43
C ALA A 91 3.00 -16.06 -10.40
N ALA A 92 4.28 -16.17 -10.04
CA ALA A 92 5.27 -16.92 -10.81
C ALA A 92 4.97 -18.43 -10.80
N THR A 93 4.65 -19.00 -9.63
CA THR A 93 4.28 -20.43 -9.51
C THR A 93 3.01 -20.76 -10.29
N ALA A 94 2.00 -19.90 -10.28
CA ALA A 94 0.76 -20.09 -11.04
C ALA A 94 0.98 -20.15 -12.57
N ARG A 95 1.99 -19.44 -13.10
CA ARG A 95 2.34 -19.46 -14.53
C ARG A 95 3.03 -20.77 -14.94
N VAL A 96 3.72 -21.43 -14.02
CA VAL A 96 4.40 -22.70 -14.29
C VAL A 96 3.42 -23.89 -14.31
N GLY A 97 2.32 -23.81 -13.55
CA GLY A 97 1.32 -24.88 -13.46
C GLY A 97 0.35 -25.02 -14.65
N HIS A 98 0.45 -24.19 -15.69
CA HIS A 98 -0.46 -24.18 -16.85
C HIS A 98 0.20 -24.63 -18.17
N HIS A 99 1.31 -25.38 -18.09
CA HIS A 99 1.87 -26.10 -19.23
C HIS A 99 1.48 -27.58 -19.12
N SER A 100 0.31 -27.95 -19.65
CA SER A 100 0.04 -29.34 -20.01
C SER A 100 1.04 -29.75 -21.11
N PRO A 101 1.77 -30.87 -20.97
CA PRO A 101 2.61 -31.35 -22.06
C PRO A 101 1.72 -31.68 -23.27
N PRO A 102 2.18 -31.43 -24.51
CA PRO A 102 1.47 -31.90 -25.70
C PRO A 102 1.34 -33.42 -25.63
N ASN A 103 0.10 -33.88 -25.82
CA ASN A 103 -0.33 -35.26 -25.84
C ASN A 103 0.67 -36.16 -26.60
N ALA A 104 1.40 -37.00 -25.88
CA ALA A 104 2.21 -38.07 -26.44
C ALA A 104 1.37 -39.36 -26.56
N SER A 105 0.38 -39.34 -27.46
CA SER A 105 -0.32 -40.53 -27.94
C SER A 105 -0.67 -40.34 -29.41
N ALA A 106 0.35 -40.53 -30.25
CA ALA A 106 0.21 -40.74 -31.69
C ALA A 106 1.40 -41.58 -32.16
N LEU A 107 1.47 -42.83 -31.70
CA LEU A 107 2.17 -43.95 -32.34
C LEU A 107 1.35 -45.22 -32.10
#